data_AF-A0A7S3P630-F1
#
_entry.id   AF-A0A7S3P630-F1
#
_cell.length_a   1.000
_cell.length_b   1.000
_cell.length_c   1.000
_cell.angle_alpha   90.00
_cell.angle_beta   90.00
_cell.angle_gamma   90.00
#
_symmetry.space_group_name_H-M   'P 1'
#
loop_
_entity.id
_entity.type
_entity.pdbx_description
1 polymer ?
#
loop_
_entity_poly.entity_id
_entity_poly.type
_entity_poly.pdbx_seq_one_letter_code
_entity_poly.pdbx_strand_id
1 'polypeptide(L)'
;EAFSPVRSLRYFFPATGKTRAALTSLGPELAVLLSQCPGVFVQGCHCVDANGNVVYEHKLGQAEADAVIQFGESEGLSVFGYDGESIYTTAKSNPRHVREFHEVWGEP
;
A
#
# COMPACT_ATOMS: atom_id res chain seq x y z
N GLU A 1 31.77 -24.96 -3.03
CA GLU A 1 31.04 -25.46 -1.85
C GLU A 1 29.57 -25.54 -2.22
N ALA A 2 28.96 -26.72 -2.03
CA ALA A 2 27.56 -26.94 -2.40
C ALA A 2 26.64 -26.24 -1.40
N PHE A 3 25.66 -25.47 -1.88
CA PHE A 3 24.59 -24.94 -1.04
C PHE A 3 23.86 -26.10 -0.37
N SER A 4 24.03 -26.20 0.95
CA SER A 4 23.27 -27.05 1.88
C SER A 4 21.76 -26.95 1.63
N PRO A 5 20.94 -28.00 1.83
CA PRO A 5 19.54 -27.99 1.46
C PRO A 5 18.81 -26.91 2.26
N VAL A 6 18.55 -25.79 1.60
CA VAL A 6 17.78 -24.67 2.10
C VAL A 6 16.41 -25.25 2.47
N ARG A 7 16.03 -25.15 3.75
CA ARG A 7 14.68 -25.52 4.19
C ARG A 7 13.69 -24.82 3.27
N SER A 8 12.73 -25.57 2.72
CA SER A 8 11.69 -24.99 1.87
C SER A 8 10.98 -23.86 2.62
N LEU A 9 10.83 -22.71 1.95
CA LEU A 9 9.99 -21.61 2.42
C LEU A 9 8.58 -22.15 2.66
N ARG A 10 8.13 -22.13 3.92
CA ARG A 10 6.80 -22.63 4.30
C ARG A 10 5.71 -21.59 4.08
N TYR A 11 6.06 -20.33 4.28
CA TYR A 11 5.14 -19.19 4.17
C TYR A 11 5.88 -18.03 3.53
N PHE A 12 5.19 -17.33 2.65
CA PHE A 12 5.67 -16.14 1.99
C PHE A 12 4.48 -15.20 1.77
N PHE A 13 4.68 -13.91 2.06
CA PHE A 13 3.73 -12.85 1.77
C PHE A 13 4.49 -11.52 1.61
N PRO A 14 4.12 -10.66 0.64
CA PRO A 14 4.64 -9.31 0.60
C PRO A 14 4.16 -8.50 1.82
N ALA A 15 5.04 -7.68 2.37
CA ALA A 15 4.75 -6.69 3.40
C ALA A 15 5.29 -5.34 2.94
N THR A 16 4.41 -4.34 2.76
CA THR A 16 4.79 -3.05 2.17
C THR A 16 3.96 -1.89 2.74
N GLY A 17 4.51 -0.68 2.63
CA GLY A 17 3.80 0.56 2.91
C GLY A 17 2.78 0.96 1.84
N LYS A 18 2.79 0.28 0.69
CA LYS A 18 1.96 0.60 -0.47
C LYS A 18 0.65 -0.17 -0.52
N THR A 19 -0.24 0.22 -1.43
CA THR A 19 -1.41 -0.60 -1.80
C THR A 19 -1.00 -1.91 -2.47
N ARG A 20 -1.93 -2.87 -2.55
CA ARG A 20 -1.73 -4.10 -3.33
C ARG A 20 -1.61 -3.83 -4.82
N ALA A 21 -2.31 -2.82 -5.34
CA ALA A 21 -2.23 -2.41 -6.74
C ALA A 21 -0.79 -2.06 -7.17
N ALA A 22 0.02 -1.53 -6.24
CA ALA A 22 1.42 -1.20 -6.50
C ALA A 22 2.31 -2.41 -6.81
N LEU A 23 1.86 -3.64 -6.58
CA LEU A 23 2.60 -4.85 -6.98
C LEU A 23 2.80 -4.93 -8.51
N THR A 24 1.93 -4.29 -9.29
CA THR A 24 2.06 -4.21 -10.75
C THR A 24 3.37 -3.54 -11.20
N SER A 25 3.95 -2.68 -10.37
CA SER A 25 5.24 -2.01 -10.63
C SER A 25 6.45 -2.96 -10.61
N LEU A 26 6.31 -4.19 -10.10
CA LEU A 26 7.39 -5.18 -10.00
C LEU A 26 7.60 -6.00 -11.27
N GLY A 27 6.83 -5.72 -12.33
CA GLY A 27 6.83 -6.47 -13.57
C GLY A 27 5.87 -7.68 -13.54
N PRO A 28 5.52 -8.24 -14.71
CA PRO A 28 4.41 -9.18 -14.85
C PRO A 28 4.62 -10.49 -14.09
N GLU A 29 5.86 -11.00 -14.04
CA GLU A 29 6.18 -12.27 -13.39
C GLU A 29 5.93 -12.20 -11.88
N LEU A 30 6.45 -11.16 -11.22
CA LEU A 30 6.29 -10.95 -9.79
C LEU A 30 4.88 -10.45 -9.45
N ALA A 31 4.29 -9.57 -10.25
CA ALA A 31 2.94 -9.08 -10.00
C ALA A 31 1.92 -10.22 -9.98
N VAL A 32 1.98 -11.14 -10.95
CA VAL A 32 1.07 -12.30 -11.00
C VAL A 32 1.32 -13.23 -9.81
N LEU A 33 2.58 -13.56 -9.51
CA LEU A 33 2.91 -14.43 -8.37
C LEU A 33 2.46 -13.84 -7.03
N LEU A 34 2.77 -12.56 -6.78
CA LEU A 34 2.48 -11.88 -5.52
C LEU A 34 1.00 -11.57 -5.35
N SER A 35 0.26 -11.34 -6.44
CA SER A 35 -1.19 -11.15 -6.38
C SER A 35 -1.96 -12.39 -5.92
N GLN A 36 -1.36 -13.59 -6.04
CA GLN A 36 -1.94 -14.85 -5.56
C GLN A 36 -1.55 -15.19 -4.12
N CYS A 37 -0.65 -14.41 -3.52
CA CYS A 37 -0.20 -14.62 -2.15
C CYS A 37 -1.09 -13.82 -1.18
N PRO A 38 -1.22 -14.28 0.09
CA PRO A 38 -1.67 -13.37 1.15
C PRO A 38 -0.68 -12.21 1.27
N GLY A 39 -1.09 -11.09 1.84
CA GLY A 39 -0.25 -9.89 1.87
C GLY A 39 -0.60 -8.90 2.96
N VAL A 40 0.38 -8.09 3.32
CA VAL A 40 0.31 -7.00 4.31
C VAL A 40 0.64 -5.69 3.59
N PHE A 41 -0.33 -4.80 3.53
CA PHE A 41 -0.31 -3.56 2.75
C PHE A 41 -0.58 -2.36 3.65
N VAL A 42 -0.32 -1.16 3.13
CA VAL A 42 -0.59 0.12 3.83
C VAL A 42 0.01 0.11 5.24
N GLN A 43 1.29 -0.26 5.34
CA GLN A 43 2.03 -0.34 6.62
C GLN A 43 1.40 -1.27 7.67
N GLY A 44 0.68 -2.31 7.23
CA GLY A 44 0.00 -3.26 8.10
C GLY A 44 -1.42 -2.86 8.49
N CYS A 45 -1.94 -1.76 7.95
CA CYS A 45 -3.33 -1.36 8.14
C CYS A 45 -4.30 -2.13 7.23
N HIS A 46 -3.83 -2.85 6.22
CA HIS A 46 -4.69 -3.62 5.32
C HIS A 46 -4.04 -4.97 5.00
N CYS A 47 -4.67 -6.07 5.43
CA CYS A 47 -4.16 -7.42 5.22
C CYS A 47 -5.17 -8.28 4.47
N VAL A 48 -4.68 -9.07 3.51
CA VAL A 48 -5.52 -9.96 2.70
C VAL A 48 -5.04 -11.40 2.76
N ASP A 49 -5.97 -12.35 2.64
CA ASP A 49 -5.65 -13.76 2.46
C ASP A 49 -5.28 -14.11 1.00
N ALA A 50 -4.94 -15.37 0.74
CA ALA A 50 -4.58 -15.86 -0.59
C ALA A 50 -5.73 -15.80 -1.62
N ASN A 51 -6.98 -15.73 -1.16
CA ASN A 51 -8.15 -15.55 -2.03
C ASN A 51 -8.43 -14.06 -2.30
N GLY A 52 -7.66 -13.16 -1.68
CA GLY A 52 -7.83 -11.73 -1.77
C GLY A 52 -8.91 -11.17 -0.83
N ASN A 53 -9.40 -11.94 0.14
CA ASN A 53 -10.33 -11.43 1.14
C ASN A 53 -9.58 -10.58 2.17
N VAL A 54 -10.15 -9.45 2.57
CA VAL A 54 -9.63 -8.64 3.67
C VAL A 54 -9.82 -9.39 4.98
N VAL A 55 -8.73 -9.73 5.65
CA VAL A 55 -8.73 -10.41 6.96
C VAL A 55 -8.48 -9.46 8.12
N TYR A 56 -7.91 -8.29 7.83
CA TYR A 56 -7.70 -7.22 8.80
C TYR A 56 -7.67 -5.88 8.08
N GLU A 57 -8.36 -4.89 8.66
CA GLU A 57 -8.32 -3.52 8.20
C GLU A 57 -8.39 -2.57 9.41
N HIS A 58 -7.50 -1.59 9.43
CA HIS A 58 -7.48 -0.54 10.42
C HIS A 58 -7.59 0.82 9.72
N LYS A 59 -8.63 1.57 10.07
CA LYS A 59 -8.89 2.90 9.52
C LYS A 59 -8.85 3.94 10.62
N LEU A 60 -8.43 5.14 10.23
CA LEU A 60 -8.67 6.33 11.05
C LEU A 60 -10.18 6.56 11.16
N GLY A 61 -10.61 6.99 12.34
CA GLY A 61 -11.93 7.58 12.51
C GLY A 61 -12.03 8.91 11.78
N GLN A 62 -13.26 9.35 11.50
CA GLN A 62 -13.50 10.62 10.79
C GLN A 62 -12.80 11.81 11.47
N ALA A 63 -12.88 11.92 12.80
CA ALA A 63 -12.26 13.02 13.53
C ALA A 63 -10.73 13.04 13.42
N GLU A 64 -10.10 11.87 13.33
CA GLU A 64 -8.64 11.75 13.17
C GLU A 64 -8.25 12.13 11.74
N ALA A 65 -8.99 11.65 10.74
CA ALA A 65 -8.80 12.02 9.34
C ALA A 65 -8.97 13.54 9.14
N ASP A 66 -10.00 14.14 9.72
CA ASP A 66 -10.26 15.58 9.66
C ASP A 66 -9.11 16.38 10.30
N ALA A 67 -8.59 15.92 11.44
CA ALA A 67 -7.46 16.57 12.10
C ALA A 67 -6.18 16.53 11.25
N VAL A 68 -5.89 15.39 10.60
CA VAL A 68 -4.75 15.26 9.68
C VAL A 68 -4.92 16.15 8.46
N ILE A 69 -6.12 16.21 7.88
CA ILE A 69 -6.42 17.09 6.75
C ILE A 69 -6.20 18.54 7.16
N GLN A 70 -6.80 18.98 8.26
CA GLN A 70 -6.69 20.36 8.74
C GLN A 70 -5.23 20.76 8.99
N PHE A 71 -4.44 19.87 9.62
CA PHE A 71 -3.02 20.11 9.83
C PHE A 71 -2.24 20.19 8.52
N GLY A 72 -2.48 19.26 7.60
CA GLY A 72 -1.83 19.29 6.29
C GLY A 72 -2.14 20.58 5.53
N GLU A 73 -3.38 21.07 5.59
CA GLU A 73 -3.75 22.34 4.98
C GLU A 73 -3.09 23.55 5.67
N SER A 74 -2.97 23.57 7.00
CA SER A 74 -2.35 24.69 7.72
C SER A 74 -0.85 24.81 7.44
N GLU A 75 -0.18 23.68 7.24
CA GLU A 75 1.25 23.60 6.96
C GLU A 75 1.59 23.62 5.45
N GLY A 76 0.57 23.69 4.58
CA GLY A 76 0.77 23.67 3.13
C GLY A 76 1.30 22.34 2.59
N LEU A 77 0.97 21.23 3.25
CA LEU A 77 1.37 19.88 2.89
C LEU A 77 0.32 19.21 1.97
N SER A 78 0.77 18.33 1.09
CA SER A 78 -0.14 17.40 0.42
C SER A 78 -0.51 16.28 1.38
N VAL A 79 -1.80 15.99 1.48
CA VAL A 79 -2.33 14.89 2.31
C VAL A 79 -2.81 13.77 1.40
N PHE A 80 -2.38 12.55 1.69
CA PHE A 80 -2.82 11.34 1.00
C PHE A 80 -3.43 10.38 2.01
N GLY A 81 -4.64 9.91 1.73
CA GLY A 81 -5.37 8.94 2.54
C GLY A 81 -5.51 7.62 1.81
N TYR A 82 -5.10 6.54 2.46
CA TYR A 82 -5.32 5.18 1.96
C TYR A 82 -6.65 4.64 2.49
N ASP A 83 -7.47 4.06 1.61
CA ASP A 83 -8.67 3.32 1.96
C ASP A 83 -8.70 2.01 1.15
N GLY A 84 -8.20 0.94 1.78
CA GLY A 84 -7.93 -0.33 1.10
C GLY A 84 -6.95 -0.16 -0.07
N GLU A 85 -7.44 -0.38 -1.29
CA GLU A 85 -6.67 -0.22 -2.53
C GLU A 85 -6.84 1.16 -3.17
N SER A 86 -7.68 2.03 -2.60
CA SER A 86 -7.89 3.38 -3.12
C SER A 86 -7.02 4.40 -2.39
N ILE A 87 -6.57 5.42 -3.11
CA ILE A 87 -5.84 6.56 -2.55
C ILE A 87 -6.62 7.83 -2.85
N TYR A 88 -6.82 8.64 -1.82
CA TYR A 88 -7.51 9.91 -1.88
C TYR A 88 -6.55 11.04 -1.53
N THR A 89 -6.82 12.22 -2.06
CA THR A 89 -6.08 13.43 -1.72
C THR A 89 -7.01 14.62 -1.65
N THR A 90 -6.58 15.69 -0.98
CA THR A 90 -7.36 16.92 -0.86
C THR A 90 -7.20 17.78 -2.12
N ALA A 91 -8.17 18.67 -2.38
CA ALA A 91 -8.08 19.63 -3.48
C ALA A 91 -6.91 20.63 -3.33
N LYS A 92 -6.35 20.77 -2.13
CA LYS A 92 -5.21 21.66 -1.85
C LYS A 92 -3.86 20.98 -2.03
N SER A 93 -3.83 19.66 -2.21
CA SER A 93 -2.59 18.93 -2.46
C SER A 93 -1.95 19.38 -3.77
N ASN A 94 -0.62 19.51 -3.76
CA ASN A 94 0.14 19.86 -4.96
C ASN A 94 0.00 18.76 -6.03
N PRO A 95 -0.48 19.07 -7.26
CA PRO A 95 -0.64 18.09 -8.33
C PRO A 95 0.67 17.39 -8.74
N ARG A 96 1.83 18.00 -8.49
CA ARG A 96 3.12 17.37 -8.72
C ARG A 96 3.34 16.17 -7.79
N HIS A 97 2.95 16.28 -6.52
CA HIS A 97 3.09 15.17 -5.57
C HIS A 97 2.19 13.99 -5.95
N VAL A 98 1.00 14.26 -6.49
CA VAL A 98 0.09 13.22 -7.00
C VAL A 98 0.73 12.46 -8.16
N ARG A 99 1.32 13.18 -9.14
CA ARG A 99 2.04 12.55 -10.25
C ARG A 99 3.23 11.73 -9.77
N GLU A 100 3.99 12.24 -8.81
CA GLU A 100 5.14 11.54 -8.24
C GLU A 100 4.71 10.24 -7.53
N PHE A 101 3.59 10.27 -6.79
CA PHE A 101 2.97 9.08 -6.18
C PHE A 101 2.71 7.98 -7.22
N HIS A 102 2.17 8.35 -8.36
CA HIS A 102 1.89 7.41 -9.44
C HIS A 102 3.15 6.93 -10.16
N GLU A 103 3.95 7.87 -10.67
CA GLU A 103 5.06 7.59 -11.59
C GLU A 103 6.28 6.96 -10.90
N VAL A 104 6.56 7.37 -9.66
CA VAL A 104 7.76 6.92 -8.92
C VAL A 104 7.42 5.76 -8.01
N TRP A 105 6.27 5.80 -7.35
CA TRP A 105 5.93 4.83 -6.32
C TRP A 105 5.01 3.73 -6.79
N GLY A 106 4.43 3.85 -8.00
CA GLY A 106 3.57 2.83 -8.60
C GLY A 106 2.21 2.71 -7.93
N GLU A 107 1.80 3.74 -7.19
CA GLU A 107 0.49 3.80 -6.53
C GLU A 107 -0.59 4.23 -7.53
N PRO A 108 -1.86 3.79 -7.34
CA PRO A 108 -2.95 4.09 -8.25
C PRO A 108 -3.28 5.59 -8.37
#